data_AF-A0A956KA96-F1
#
_entry.id   AF-A0A956KA96-F1
#
_cell.length_a   1.000
_cell.length_b   1.000
_cell.length_c   1.000
_cell.angle_alpha   90.00
_cell.angle_beta   90.00
_cell.angle_gamma   90.00
#
_symmetry.space_group_name_H-M   'P 1'
#
loop_
_entity.id
_entity.type
_entity.pdbx_description
1 polymer ?
#
loop_
_entity_poly.entity_id
_entity_poly.type
_entity_poly.pdbx_seq_one_letter_code
_entity_poly.pdbx_strand_id
1 'polypeptide(L)'
;EPDYEEEAEGAVLYKSAEVPKRSGGGGYGVKIEAQFKAGEYEVVILSAEEANGLERWLTDNKYTIPPGAASALAPYIQSGMKFFVAKVDVKEVKKNARGDVVLSPLRFTYEEEQLRLPVRLGLLNAAGKQDLIVYILNPESRFEAANYKNVFIPSNLEVLDEIRKDFGGFYAELFDATLAKEGGKAV
;
A
#
# COMPACT_ATOMS: atom_id res chain seq x y z
N GLU A 1 34.61 12.85 8.78
CA GLU A 1 33.31 12.66 8.11
C GLU A 1 33.59 12.29 6.66
N PRO A 2 32.99 11.24 6.10
CA PRO A 2 33.06 11.00 4.67
C PRO A 2 31.90 11.70 3.95
N ASP A 3 32.27 12.46 2.92
CA ASP A 3 31.39 13.08 1.92
C ASP A 3 30.57 12.02 1.18
N TYR A 4 29.26 12.26 1.07
CA TYR A 4 28.35 11.54 0.17
C TYR A 4 27.95 12.48 -0.96
N GLU A 5 28.74 12.50 -2.04
CA GLU A 5 28.25 12.90 -3.36
C GLU A 5 27.79 11.65 -4.13
N GLU A 6 26.83 11.85 -5.06
CA GLU A 6 26.27 10.90 -6.05
C GLU A 6 25.33 9.80 -5.52
N GLU A 7 24.13 9.52 -6.05
CA GLU A 7 23.50 9.82 -7.34
C GLU A 7 21.98 9.98 -7.14
N ALA A 8 21.41 11.13 -7.52
CA ALA A 8 19.97 11.32 -7.61
C ALA A 8 19.51 11.13 -9.05
N GLU A 9 19.62 9.92 -9.59
CA GLU A 9 19.07 9.60 -10.91
C GLU A 9 17.75 8.82 -10.79
N GLY A 10 16.70 9.36 -11.41
CA GLY A 10 15.56 8.53 -11.83
C GLY A 10 14.19 8.79 -11.19
N ALA A 11 13.91 10.00 -10.69
CA ALA A 11 12.51 10.40 -10.48
C ALA A 11 11.89 10.79 -11.83
N VAL A 12 11.45 9.80 -12.62
CA VAL A 12 10.66 10.07 -13.82
C VAL A 12 9.30 10.62 -13.38
N LEU A 13 9.20 11.95 -13.35
CA LEU A 13 7.94 12.67 -13.33
C LEU A 13 7.23 12.37 -14.64
N TYR A 14 6.32 11.39 -14.62
CA TYR A 14 5.42 11.17 -15.74
C TYR A 14 4.50 12.38 -15.84
N LYS A 15 4.83 13.28 -16.77
CA LYS A 15 3.95 14.36 -17.22
C LYS A 15 2.62 13.73 -17.60
N SER A 16 1.52 14.20 -17.01
CA SER A 16 0.16 13.73 -17.34
C SER A 16 -0.02 13.79 -18.85
N ALA A 17 0.09 12.64 -19.52
CA ALA A 17 -0.29 12.53 -20.90
C ALA A 17 -1.82 12.63 -20.94
N GLU A 18 -2.36 13.49 -21.78
CA GLU A 18 -3.80 13.50 -22.05
C GLU A 18 -4.19 12.13 -22.58
N VAL A 19 -4.86 11.36 -21.72
CA VAL A 19 -5.34 10.04 -22.07
C VAL A 19 -6.52 10.24 -23.02
N PRO A 20 -6.48 9.68 -24.25
CA PRO A 20 -7.63 9.73 -25.12
C PRO A 20 -8.81 9.08 -24.38
N LYS A 21 -9.91 9.83 -24.28
CA LYS A 21 -11.15 9.46 -23.60
C LYS A 21 -11.77 8.23 -24.27
N ARG A 22 -11.23 7.04 -24.03
CA ARG A 22 -11.95 5.79 -24.31
C ARG A 22 -13.02 5.68 -23.25
N SER A 23 -14.24 6.09 -23.62
CA SER A 23 -15.44 5.70 -22.90
C SER A 23 -15.55 4.18 -22.97
N GLY A 24 -14.93 3.48 -22.02
CA GLY A 24 -15.23 2.08 -21.70
C GLY A 24 -16.59 1.95 -21.03
N GLY A 25 -17.58 2.71 -21.53
CA GLY A 25 -18.94 2.78 -21.03
C GLY A 25 -19.76 1.56 -21.45
N GLY A 26 -19.31 0.37 -21.06
CA GLY A 26 -20.30 -0.62 -20.64
C GLY A 26 -20.92 -0.11 -19.33
N GLY A 27 -22.18 -0.40 -19.06
CA GLY A 27 -22.98 0.13 -17.94
C GLY A 27 -22.48 -0.25 -16.53
N TYR A 28 -21.19 -0.10 -16.26
CA TYR A 28 -20.51 -0.37 -15.01
C TYR A 28 -20.41 0.87 -14.11
N GLY A 29 -20.71 2.08 -14.61
CA GLY A 29 -20.51 3.30 -13.82
C GLY A 29 -19.05 3.53 -13.39
N VAL A 30 -18.09 3.06 -14.20
CA VAL A 30 -16.65 3.20 -13.97
C VAL A 30 -16.07 4.14 -15.02
N LYS A 31 -15.24 5.08 -14.60
CA LYS A 31 -14.53 6.02 -15.46
C LYS A 31 -13.02 5.85 -15.31
N ILE A 32 -12.32 5.80 -16.44
CA ILE A 32 -10.86 5.84 -16.49
C ILE A 32 -10.43 7.30 -16.39
N GLU A 33 -9.74 7.65 -15.31
CA GLU A 33 -9.19 8.98 -15.06
C GLU A 33 -7.82 9.15 -15.70
N ALA A 34 -6.98 8.11 -15.62
CA ALA A 34 -5.68 8.07 -16.26
C ALA A 34 -5.27 6.64 -16.59
N GLN A 35 -4.42 6.48 -17.59
CA GLN A 35 -3.82 5.21 -17.97
C GLN A 35 -2.42 5.47 -18.54
N PHE A 36 -1.42 4.78 -18.01
CA PHE A 36 -0.03 4.92 -18.44
C PHE A 36 0.79 3.66 -18.11
N LYS A 37 1.92 3.48 -18.79
CA LYS A 37 2.90 2.43 -18.48
C LYS A 37 4.04 3.05 -17.66
N ALA A 38 4.42 2.39 -16.57
CA ALA A 38 5.54 2.77 -15.71
C ALA A 38 6.37 1.52 -15.39
N GLY A 39 7.53 1.38 -16.04
CA GLY A 39 8.35 0.18 -15.93
C GLY A 39 7.60 -1.08 -16.38
N GLU A 40 7.58 -2.08 -15.51
CA GLU A 40 6.86 -3.34 -15.65
C GLU A 40 5.35 -3.25 -15.37
N TYR A 41 4.82 -2.05 -15.06
CA TYR A 41 3.42 -1.86 -14.70
C TYR A 41 2.62 -1.14 -15.79
N GLU A 42 1.47 -1.71 -16.15
CA GLU A 42 0.38 -0.98 -16.79
C GLU A 42 -0.55 -0.45 -15.70
N VAL A 43 -0.58 0.86 -15.53
CA VAL A 43 -1.34 1.55 -14.48
C VAL A 43 -2.61 2.15 -15.06
N VAL A 44 -3.72 1.95 -14.36
CA VAL A 44 -5.01 2.57 -14.64
C VAL A 44 -5.53 3.21 -13.35
N ILE A 45 -5.88 4.50 -13.41
CA ILE A 45 -6.55 5.21 -12.33
C ILE A 45 -8.03 5.25 -12.66
N LEU A 46 -8.86 4.71 -11.78
CA LEU A 46 -10.30 4.61 -11.96
C LEU A 46 -11.06 5.46 -10.94
N SER A 47 -12.20 6.00 -11.35
CA SER A 47 -13.27 6.43 -10.45
C SER A 47 -14.51 5.57 -10.74
N ALA A 48 -15.37 5.37 -9.75
CA ALA A 48 -16.57 4.56 -9.88
C ALA A 48 -17.72 5.19 -9.12
N GLU A 49 -18.94 5.03 -9.64
CA GLU A 49 -20.18 5.45 -8.98
C GLU A 49 -20.79 4.31 -8.14
N GLU A 50 -20.57 3.06 -8.56
CA GLU A 50 -21.10 1.87 -7.92
C GLU A 50 -20.03 0.80 -7.70
N ALA A 51 -20.01 0.21 -6.51
CA ALA A 51 -19.02 -0.81 -6.14
C ALA A 51 -19.14 -2.11 -6.95
N ASN A 52 -20.38 -2.55 -7.21
CA ASN A 52 -20.65 -3.71 -8.07
C ASN A 52 -20.22 -3.43 -9.53
N GLY A 53 -20.30 -2.18 -9.94
CA GLY A 53 -19.79 -1.70 -11.22
C GLY A 53 -18.29 -1.87 -11.34
N LEU A 54 -17.56 -1.36 -10.34
CA LEU A 54 -16.11 -1.48 -10.24
C LEU A 54 -15.65 -2.95 -10.16
N GLU A 55 -16.29 -3.77 -9.33
CA GLU A 55 -15.97 -5.20 -9.19
C GLU A 55 -16.10 -5.94 -10.53
N ARG A 56 -17.20 -5.70 -11.26
CA ARG A 56 -17.42 -6.29 -12.59
C ARG A 56 -16.39 -5.80 -13.61
N TRP A 57 -16.11 -4.49 -13.65
CA TRP A 57 -15.09 -3.95 -14.54
C TRP A 57 -13.73 -4.59 -14.28
N LEU A 58 -13.34 -4.75 -13.01
CA LEU A 58 -12.08 -5.39 -12.63
C LEU A 58 -12.06 -6.87 -13.08
N THR A 59 -13.13 -7.61 -12.86
CA THR A 59 -13.26 -9.02 -13.26
C THR A 59 -13.19 -9.18 -14.79
N ASP A 60 -13.91 -8.35 -15.53
CA ASP A 60 -13.96 -8.38 -17.00
C ASP A 60 -12.58 -8.02 -17.60
N ASN A 61 -11.84 -7.12 -16.95
CA ASN A 61 -10.46 -6.77 -17.28
C ASN A 61 -9.41 -7.76 -16.73
N LYS A 62 -9.86 -8.92 -16.22
CA LYS A 62 -9.02 -10.05 -15.76
C LYS A 62 -8.20 -9.75 -14.52
N TYR A 63 -8.64 -8.84 -13.66
CA TYR A 63 -8.11 -8.69 -12.32
C TYR A 63 -8.68 -9.77 -11.41
N THR A 64 -7.83 -10.34 -10.56
CA THR A 64 -8.26 -11.29 -9.54
C THR A 64 -8.65 -10.51 -8.29
N ILE A 65 -9.90 -10.63 -7.89
CA ILE A 65 -10.46 -9.95 -6.72
C ILE A 65 -11.21 -10.98 -5.85
N PRO A 66 -11.14 -10.84 -4.52
CA PRO A 66 -11.79 -11.77 -3.62
C PRO A 66 -13.32 -11.59 -3.68
N PRO A 67 -14.11 -12.65 -3.43
CA PRO A 67 -15.55 -12.51 -3.27
C PRO A 67 -15.88 -11.46 -2.19
N GLY A 68 -16.85 -10.59 -2.47
CA GLY A 68 -17.25 -9.51 -1.56
C GLY A 68 -16.39 -8.24 -1.66
N ALA A 69 -15.56 -8.13 -2.70
CA ALA A 69 -14.78 -6.92 -2.97
C ALA A 69 -15.66 -5.67 -3.07
N ALA A 70 -16.84 -5.71 -3.70
CA ALA A 70 -17.74 -4.56 -3.77
C ALA A 70 -18.06 -3.98 -2.38
N SER A 71 -18.38 -4.81 -1.38
CA SER A 71 -18.69 -4.31 -0.04
C SER A 71 -17.50 -3.63 0.63
N ALA A 72 -16.27 -4.11 0.41
CA ALA A 72 -15.07 -3.46 0.92
C ALA A 72 -14.71 -2.17 0.16
N LEU A 73 -15.04 -2.09 -1.14
CA LEU A 73 -14.76 -0.95 -2.00
C LEU A 73 -15.79 0.18 -1.86
N ALA A 74 -17.04 -0.14 -1.52
CA ALA A 74 -18.14 0.83 -1.46
C ALA A 74 -17.86 2.06 -0.58
N PRO A 75 -17.25 1.94 0.62
CA PRO A 75 -16.96 3.12 1.43
C PRO A 75 -15.90 4.03 0.81
N TYR A 76 -14.97 3.49 0.03
CA TYR A 76 -13.97 4.28 -0.69
C TYR A 76 -14.60 5.07 -1.84
N ILE A 77 -15.55 4.45 -2.55
CA ILE A 77 -16.36 5.12 -3.58
C ILE A 77 -17.17 6.27 -2.96
N GLN A 78 -17.82 6.01 -1.82
CA GLN A 78 -18.60 7.04 -1.11
C GLN A 78 -17.75 8.23 -0.63
N SER A 79 -16.48 7.98 -0.28
CA SER A 79 -15.52 9.05 0.03
C SER A 79 -14.91 9.73 -1.21
N GLY A 80 -15.35 9.38 -2.42
CA GLY A 80 -14.83 9.97 -3.66
C GLY A 80 -13.39 9.56 -4.00
N MET A 81 -12.88 8.48 -3.41
CA MET A 81 -11.52 8.01 -3.67
C MET A 81 -11.39 7.42 -5.07
N LYS A 82 -10.19 7.60 -5.64
CA LYS A 82 -9.80 6.96 -6.90
C LYS A 82 -9.08 5.64 -6.62
N PHE A 83 -9.17 4.72 -7.56
CA PHE A 83 -8.55 3.40 -7.48
C PHE A 83 -7.32 3.35 -8.38
N PHE A 84 -6.16 3.18 -7.75
CA PHE A 84 -4.91 2.91 -8.46
C PHE A 84 -4.81 1.41 -8.72
N VAL A 85 -4.89 1.01 -9.99
CA VAL A 85 -4.83 -0.39 -10.40
C VAL A 85 -3.59 -0.58 -11.26
N ALA A 86 -2.73 -1.51 -10.87
CA ALA A 86 -1.51 -1.84 -11.60
C ALA A 86 -1.52 -3.30 -12.05
N LYS A 87 -1.23 -3.53 -13.33
CA LYS A 87 -1.06 -4.85 -13.91
C LYS A 87 0.41 -5.05 -14.26
N VAL A 88 0.97 -6.19 -13.87
CA VAL A 88 2.38 -6.51 -14.12
C VAL A 88 2.53 -7.14 -15.50
N ASP A 89 3.41 -6.58 -16.33
CA ASP A 89 3.87 -7.19 -17.57
C ASP A 89 5.04 -8.13 -17.30
N VAL A 90 4.76 -9.44 -17.32
CA VAL A 90 5.73 -10.52 -17.06
C VAL A 90 6.93 -10.50 -18.03
N LYS A 91 6.84 -9.80 -19.15
CA LYS A 91 7.97 -9.68 -20.09
C LYS A 91 9.00 -8.64 -19.65
N GLU A 92 8.59 -7.67 -18.85
CA GLU A 92 9.41 -6.53 -18.40
C GLU A 92 9.97 -6.73 -16.99
N VAL A 93 9.56 -7.80 -16.30
CA VAL A 93 10.02 -8.08 -14.93
C VAL A 93 11.48 -8.54 -14.92
N LYS A 94 12.21 -8.05 -13.92
CA LYS A 94 13.60 -8.45 -13.69
C LYS A 94 13.63 -9.68 -12.78
N LYS A 95 14.64 -10.53 -12.98
CA LYS A 95 14.94 -11.65 -12.08
C LYS A 95 16.23 -11.38 -11.32
N ASN A 96 16.24 -11.69 -10.03
CA ASN A 96 17.47 -11.61 -9.23
C ASN A 96 18.42 -12.78 -9.54
N ALA A 97 19.59 -12.79 -8.91
CA ALA A 97 20.58 -13.87 -9.05
C ALA A 97 20.09 -15.25 -8.58
N ARG A 98 19.01 -15.30 -7.79
CA ARG A 98 18.36 -16.54 -7.31
C ARG A 98 17.24 -17.03 -8.24
N GLY A 99 16.91 -16.25 -9.28
CA GLY A 99 15.85 -16.55 -10.24
C GLY A 99 14.46 -16.05 -9.84
N ASP A 100 14.34 -15.37 -8.70
CA ASP A 100 13.06 -14.80 -8.24
C ASP A 100 12.71 -13.56 -9.05
N VAL A 101 11.42 -13.38 -9.32
CA VAL A 101 10.89 -12.16 -9.93
C VAL A 101 10.94 -11.03 -8.90
N VAL A 102 11.61 -9.93 -9.25
CA VAL A 102 11.69 -8.72 -8.42
C VAL A 102 10.92 -7.61 -9.11
N LEU A 103 9.96 -7.05 -8.39
CA LEU A 103 9.16 -5.93 -8.83
C LEU A 103 9.68 -4.62 -8.22
N SER A 104 9.71 -3.58 -9.03
CA SER A 104 10.06 -2.23 -8.63
C SER A 104 8.98 -1.66 -7.70
N PRO A 105 9.35 -0.95 -6.62
CA PRO A 105 8.37 -0.37 -5.72
C PRO A 105 7.52 0.69 -6.43
N LEU A 106 6.21 0.70 -6.15
CA LEU A 106 5.30 1.73 -6.64
C LEU A 106 5.42 2.96 -5.75
N ARG A 107 5.79 4.10 -6.36
CA ARG A 107 5.80 5.41 -5.71
C ARG A 107 4.77 6.30 -6.37
N PHE A 108 3.92 6.90 -5.56
CA PHE A 108 2.95 7.90 -6.00
C PHE A 108 2.90 9.05 -4.99
N THR A 109 2.49 10.21 -5.48
CA THR A 109 2.28 11.41 -4.67
C THR A 109 0.84 11.83 -4.86
N TYR A 110 0.21 12.24 -3.76
CA TYR A 110 -1.13 12.77 -3.77
C TYR A 110 -1.23 13.88 -2.73
N GLU A 111 -2.18 14.77 -2.94
CA GLU A 111 -2.50 15.86 -2.01
C GLU A 111 -3.78 15.49 -1.28
N GLU A 112 -3.74 15.50 0.04
CA GLU A 112 -4.89 15.23 0.90
C GLU A 112 -4.65 15.92 2.25
N GLU A 113 -5.70 16.41 2.89
CA GLU A 113 -5.58 17.03 4.23
C GLU A 113 -5.21 15.99 5.31
N GLN A 114 -5.57 14.73 5.10
CA GLN A 114 -5.36 13.64 6.04
C GLN A 114 -4.75 12.43 5.34
N LEU A 115 -3.62 11.94 5.85
CA LEU A 115 -3.02 10.69 5.38
C LEU A 115 -3.92 9.51 5.76
N ARG A 116 -4.57 8.89 4.76
CA ARG A 116 -5.40 7.69 4.94
C ARG A 116 -4.84 6.55 4.11
N LEU A 117 -4.62 5.40 4.76
CA LEU A 117 -4.18 4.18 4.09
C LEU A 117 -5.39 3.24 3.89
N PRO A 118 -5.89 3.06 2.66
CA PRO A 118 -7.02 2.19 2.39
C PRO A 118 -6.58 0.70 2.37
N VAL A 119 -6.66 0.04 3.53
CA VAL A 119 -6.19 -1.35 3.69
C VAL A 119 -7.28 -2.42 3.58
N ARG A 120 -8.57 -2.05 3.46
CA ARG A 120 -9.69 -3.01 3.59
C ARG A 120 -9.67 -4.13 2.56
N LEU A 121 -9.27 -3.85 1.32
CA LEU A 121 -9.16 -4.88 0.29
C LEU A 121 -7.99 -5.84 0.56
N GLY A 122 -6.90 -5.33 1.15
CA GLY A 122 -5.80 -6.17 1.62
C GLY A 122 -6.26 -7.14 2.70
N LEU A 123 -7.05 -6.67 3.66
CA LEU A 123 -7.62 -7.50 4.72
C LEU A 123 -8.54 -8.60 4.19
N LEU A 124 -9.33 -8.34 3.13
CA LEU A 124 -10.16 -9.38 2.50
C LEU A 124 -9.34 -10.46 1.78
N ASN A 125 -8.18 -10.10 1.24
CA ASN A 125 -7.28 -11.03 0.56
C ASN A 125 -6.31 -11.76 1.51
N ALA A 126 -6.25 -11.35 2.77
CA ALA A 126 -5.30 -11.89 3.71
C ALA A 126 -5.68 -13.32 4.14
N ALA A 127 -4.81 -14.29 3.88
CA ALA A 127 -4.97 -15.67 4.36
C ALA A 127 -4.69 -15.82 5.88
N GLY A 128 -4.18 -14.77 6.51
CA GLY A 128 -3.78 -14.73 7.92
C GLY A 128 -3.36 -13.31 8.33
N LYS A 129 -2.60 -13.20 9.42
CA LYS A 129 -2.02 -11.91 9.84
C LYS A 129 -1.06 -11.41 8.75
N GLN A 130 -1.13 -10.12 8.45
CA GLN A 130 -0.22 -9.44 7.53
C GLN A 130 0.35 -8.22 8.22
N ASP A 131 1.67 -8.05 8.13
CA ASP A 131 2.34 -6.90 8.69
C ASP A 131 2.27 -5.73 7.72
N LEU A 132 1.87 -4.57 8.25
CA LEU A 132 1.92 -3.30 7.55
C LEU A 132 2.83 -2.38 8.35
N ILE A 133 3.99 -2.08 7.78
CA ILE A 133 4.96 -1.16 8.38
C ILE A 133 4.84 0.18 7.66
N VAL A 134 4.56 1.23 8.42
CA VAL A 134 4.39 2.59 7.90
C VAL A 134 5.50 3.48 8.46
N TYR A 135 6.34 3.99 7.57
CA TYR A 135 7.35 4.99 7.91
C TYR A 135 6.82 6.37 7.52
N ILE A 136 6.71 7.25 8.51
CA ILE A 136 6.33 8.66 8.31
C ILE A 136 7.56 9.51 8.61
N LEU A 137 8.01 10.26 7.62
CA LEU A 137 9.11 11.20 7.76
C LEU A 137 8.54 12.60 7.84
N ASN A 138 8.71 13.25 8.99
CA ASN A 138 8.35 14.65 9.19
C ASN A 138 9.42 15.32 10.08
N PRO A 139 9.92 16.51 9.72
CA PRO A 139 11.02 17.14 10.43
C PRO A 139 10.66 17.64 11.83
N GLU A 140 9.38 17.88 12.12
CA GLU A 140 8.97 18.65 13.30
C GLU A 140 7.95 17.91 14.18
N SER A 141 7.16 17.00 13.61
CA SER A 141 6.00 16.43 14.27
C SER A 141 6.02 14.89 14.30
N ARG A 142 5.52 14.34 15.40
CA ARG A 142 5.23 12.90 15.53
C ARG A 142 3.79 12.64 15.09
N PHE A 143 3.59 11.50 14.44
CA PHE A 143 2.30 11.03 13.98
C PHE A 143 1.86 9.80 14.79
N GLU A 144 0.56 9.67 14.96
CA GLU A 144 -0.09 8.56 15.66
C GLU A 144 -1.29 8.09 14.84
N ALA A 145 -1.66 6.81 14.96
CA ALA A 145 -2.84 6.30 14.27
C ALA A 145 -4.10 6.87 14.91
N ALA A 146 -4.99 7.45 14.10
CA ALA A 146 -6.25 8.02 14.59
C ALA A 146 -7.32 6.97 14.90
N ASN A 147 -7.21 5.77 14.31
CA ASN A 147 -8.23 4.71 14.34
C ASN A 147 -7.79 3.45 15.09
N TYR A 148 -6.62 3.46 15.73
CA TYR A 148 -6.11 2.39 16.58
C TYR A 148 -5.60 2.97 17.89
N LYS A 149 -5.56 2.14 18.94
CA LYS A 149 -4.97 2.54 20.21
C LYS A 149 -3.45 2.55 20.05
N ASN A 150 -2.83 3.73 20.16
CA ASN A 150 -1.37 3.85 20.18
C ASN A 150 -0.85 3.43 21.56
N VAL A 151 0.09 2.48 21.58
CA VAL A 151 0.71 2.00 22.82
C VAL A 151 2.22 2.11 22.75
N PHE A 152 2.83 2.39 23.90
CA PHE A 152 4.27 2.47 23.99
C PHE A 152 4.84 1.09 24.28
N ILE A 153 5.86 0.72 23.51
CA ILE A 153 6.69 -0.43 23.86
C ILE A 153 7.52 -0.06 25.11
N PRO A 154 7.49 -0.88 26.18
CA PRO A 154 8.27 -0.60 27.38
C PRO A 154 9.76 -0.44 27.06
N SER A 155 10.34 0.70 27.43
CA SER A 155 11.75 1.03 27.14
C SER A 155 12.65 0.98 28.38
N ASN A 156 12.07 1.02 29.57
CA ASN A 156 12.76 1.02 30.87
C ASN A 156 12.80 -0.38 31.50
N LEU A 157 13.16 -1.39 30.72
CA LEU A 157 13.30 -2.76 31.18
C LEU A 157 14.76 -3.08 31.49
N GLU A 158 15.03 -3.59 32.69
CA GLU A 158 16.31 -4.20 33.00
C GLU A 158 16.37 -5.58 32.33
N VAL A 159 17.41 -5.78 31.51
CA VAL A 159 17.61 -6.98 30.70
C VAL A 159 18.99 -7.56 30.96
N LEU A 160 19.14 -8.88 30.79
CA LEU A 160 20.45 -9.54 30.86
C LEU A 160 21.34 -9.06 29.71
N ASP A 161 22.65 -8.88 29.96
CA ASP A 161 23.61 -8.39 28.95
C ASP A 161 23.66 -9.27 27.68
N GLU A 162 23.35 -10.57 27.81
CA GLU A 162 23.28 -11.50 26.70
C GLU A 162 22.25 -11.13 25.62
N ILE A 163 21.21 -10.36 25.97
CA ILE A 163 20.19 -9.89 25.03
C ILE A 163 20.79 -9.00 23.93
N ARG A 164 21.93 -8.35 24.17
CA ARG A 164 22.66 -7.60 23.13
C ARG A 164 22.99 -8.46 21.91
N LYS A 165 23.21 -9.78 22.10
CA LYS A 165 23.55 -10.71 21.02
C LYS A 165 22.37 -10.95 20.07
N ASP A 166 21.14 -10.82 20.55
CA ASP A 166 19.92 -10.98 19.77
C ASP A 166 18.82 -10.00 20.23
N PHE A 167 19.11 -8.71 20.08
CA PHE A 167 18.15 -7.67 20.45
C PHE A 167 16.91 -7.71 19.55
N GLY A 168 17.07 -8.12 18.28
CA GLY A 168 15.96 -8.22 17.33
C GLY A 168 14.92 -9.25 17.77
N GLY A 169 15.35 -10.46 18.15
CA GLY A 169 14.46 -11.49 18.67
C GLY A 169 13.78 -11.06 19.97
N PHE A 170 14.54 -10.47 20.91
CA PHE A 170 13.96 -9.93 22.14
C PHE A 170 12.89 -8.86 21.88
N TYR A 171 13.17 -7.90 20.99
CA TYR A 171 12.23 -6.83 20.69
C TYR A 171 10.96 -7.36 20.02
N ALA A 172 11.06 -8.35 19.12
CA ALA A 172 9.91 -8.99 18.51
C ALA A 172 8.98 -9.64 19.56
N GLU A 173 9.55 -10.38 20.51
CA GLU A 173 8.79 -10.99 21.62
C GLU A 173 8.17 -9.94 22.55
N LEU A 174 8.90 -8.88 22.88
CA LEU A 174 8.39 -7.77 23.69
C LEU A 174 7.23 -7.04 22.99
N PHE A 175 7.34 -6.83 21.69
CA PHE A 175 6.31 -6.24 20.85
C PHE A 175 5.05 -7.12 20.84
N ASP A 176 5.20 -8.42 20.57
CA ASP A 176 4.09 -9.38 20.56
C ASP A 176 3.40 -9.48 21.93
N ALA A 177 4.17 -9.51 23.02
CA ALA A 177 3.63 -9.50 24.38
C ALA A 177 2.84 -8.21 24.69
N THR A 178 3.33 -7.06 24.21
CA THR A 178 2.66 -5.77 24.38
C THR A 178 1.34 -5.74 23.62
N LEU A 179 1.32 -6.20 22.36
CA LEU A 179 0.09 -6.29 21.57
C LEU A 179 -0.90 -7.31 22.14
N ALA A 180 -0.43 -8.45 22.64
CA ALA A 180 -1.28 -9.47 23.25
C ALA A 180 -2.02 -8.93 24.49
N LYS A 181 -1.36 -8.13 25.31
CA LYS A 181 -1.98 -7.45 26.47
C LYS A 181 -3.11 -6.51 26.07
N GLU A 182 -3.03 -5.94 24.87
CA GLU A 182 -4.00 -5.02 24.28
C GLU A 182 -5.01 -5.73 23.37
N GLY A 183 -5.06 -7.06 23.39
CA GLY A 183 -6.00 -7.87 22.62
C GLY A 183 -5.76 -7.82 21.11
N GLY A 184 -4.55 -7.47 20.66
CA GLY A 184 -4.16 -7.42 19.25
C GLY A 184 -4.79 -6.26 18.45
N LYS A 185 -5.26 -5.21 19.12
CA LYS A 185 -5.95 -4.05 18.49
C LYS A 185 -5.22 -2.72 18.71
N ALA A 186 -3.94 -2.78 19.03
CA ALA A 186 -3.09 -1.63 19.27
C ALA A 186 -1.98 -1.53 18.22
N VAL A 187 -1.38 -0.34 18.11
CA VAL A 187 -0.24 -0.01 17.25
C VAL A 187 0.84 0.72 18.04
#